data_AF-A0A1A7Z0H8-F1
#
_entry.id   AF-A0A1A7Z0H8-F1
#
_cell.length_a   1.000
_cell.length_b   1.000
_cell.length_c   1.000
_cell.angle_alpha   90.00
_cell.angle_beta   90.00
_cell.angle_gamma   90.00
#
_symmetry.space_group_name_H-M   'P 1'
#
loop_
_entity.id
_entity.type
_entity.pdbx_description
1 polymer ?
#
loop_
_entity_poly.entity_id
_entity_poly.type
_entity_poly.pdbx_seq_one_letter_code
_entity_poly.pdbx_strand_id
1 'polypeptide(L)'
;VDSLMNKEHVSYAYQCTGPDRFRKGVCLSCRKNRCNNIGYNARKMRKRRNSKMYLKTRANTPFGGYHYQMKMHVFDRKQSNNADPT
;
A
#
# COMPACT_ATOMS: atom_id res chain seq x y z
N VAL A 1 1.12 11.75 -17.04
CA VAL A 1 0.48 13.09 -17.05
C VAL A 1 -0.07 13.45 -15.67
N ASP A 2 -0.94 12.63 -15.07
CA ASP A 2 -1.54 12.87 -13.74
C ASP A 2 -0.51 13.21 -12.63
N SER A 3 0.61 12.48 -12.58
CA SER A 3 1.69 12.70 -11.59
C SER A 3 2.38 14.07 -11.66
N LEU A 4 2.22 14.82 -12.76
CA LEU A 4 2.77 16.17 -12.94
C LEU A 4 1.78 17.24 -12.46
N MET A 5 0.49 17.01 -12.70
CA MET A 5 -0.58 17.99 -12.46
C MET A 5 -1.12 17.90 -11.04
N ASN A 6 -1.26 16.68 -10.49
CA ASN A 6 -1.95 16.44 -9.23
C ASN A 6 -0.97 16.17 -8.09
N LYS A 7 -0.35 17.25 -7.57
CA LYS A 7 0.60 17.17 -6.44
C LYS A 7 -0.05 16.87 -5.10
N GLU A 8 -1.33 17.19 -4.92
CA GLU A 8 -2.07 16.90 -3.67
C GLU A 8 -2.50 15.43 -3.59
N HIS A 9 -2.69 14.78 -4.74
CA HIS A 9 -3.14 13.39 -4.84
C HIS A 9 -1.97 12.46 -5.19
N VAL A 10 -0.91 12.50 -4.37
CA VAL A 10 0.30 11.71 -4.61
C VAL A 10 -0.02 10.22 -4.52
N SER A 11 0.17 9.53 -5.63
CA SER A 11 0.06 8.07 -5.68
C SER A 11 1.35 7.42 -5.22
N TYR A 12 1.24 6.45 -4.31
CA TYR A 12 2.35 5.60 -3.91
C TYR A 12 2.23 4.20 -4.52
N ALA A 13 3.36 3.69 -5.01
CA ALA A 13 3.53 2.28 -5.30
C ALA A 13 4.28 1.60 -4.16
N TYR A 14 3.95 0.35 -3.87
CA TYR A 14 4.51 -0.42 -2.77
C TYR A 14 5.20 -1.68 -3.26
N GLN A 15 6.44 -1.89 -2.84
CA GLN A 15 7.22 -3.09 -3.10
C GLN A 15 6.52 -4.30 -2.48
N CYS A 16 6.28 -5.32 -3.30
CA CYS A 16 5.64 -6.55 -2.86
C CYS A 16 6.17 -7.72 -3.69
N THR A 17 6.03 -8.95 -3.20
CA THR A 17 6.46 -10.15 -3.97
C THR A 17 5.44 -10.57 -5.03
N GLY A 18 4.18 -10.13 -4.90
CA GLY A 18 3.13 -10.42 -5.88
C GLY A 18 1.86 -9.59 -5.66
N PRO A 19 0.98 -9.54 -6.67
CA PRO A 19 -0.25 -8.75 -6.61
C PRO A 19 -1.23 -9.27 -5.55
N ASP A 20 -1.27 -10.58 -5.28
CA ASP A 20 -2.17 -11.17 -4.28
C ASP A 20 -1.85 -10.72 -2.86
N ARG A 21 -0.56 -10.63 -2.52
CA ARG A 21 -0.12 -10.11 -1.23
C ARG A 21 -0.41 -8.62 -1.10
N PHE A 22 -0.26 -7.86 -2.19
CA PHE A 22 -0.66 -6.46 -2.19
C PHE A 22 -2.17 -6.30 -1.96
N ARG A 23 -3.01 -7.12 -2.63
CA ARG A 23 -4.47 -7.12 -2.44
C ARG A 23 -4.89 -7.45 -0.99
N LYS A 24 -4.17 -8.32 -0.30
CA LYS A 24 -4.37 -8.61 1.14
C LYS A 24 -3.92 -7.47 2.07
N GLY A 25 -3.35 -6.38 1.54
CA GLY A 25 -2.94 -5.21 2.32
C GLY A 25 -1.63 -5.37 3.12
N VAL A 26 -0.88 -6.47 2.94
CA VAL A 26 0.32 -6.75 3.77
C VAL A 26 1.59 -6.02 3.32
N CYS A 27 1.55 -5.31 2.19
CA CYS A 27 2.70 -4.66 1.56
C CYS A 27 2.72 -3.12 1.71
N LEU A 28 1.86 -2.52 2.54
CA LEU A 28 1.70 -1.05 2.64
C LEU A 28 2.80 -0.34 3.46
N SER A 29 4.01 -0.88 3.53
CA SER A 29 5.11 -0.27 4.29
C SER A 29 5.99 0.62 3.42
N CYS A 30 6.33 1.82 3.91
CA CYS A 30 7.32 2.71 3.30
C CYS A 30 8.75 2.51 3.85
N ARG A 31 8.93 1.71 4.91
CA ARG A 31 10.22 1.52 5.57
C ARG A 31 11.27 0.96 4.61
N LYS A 32 12.51 1.43 4.70
CA LYS A 32 13.65 0.99 3.85
C LYS A 32 13.36 1.13 2.35
N ASN A 33 12.70 2.23 1.98
CA ASN A 33 12.32 2.55 0.61
C ASN A 33 11.50 1.42 -0.06
N ARG A 34 10.52 0.90 0.68
CA ARG A 34 9.54 -0.06 0.15
C ARG A 34 8.35 0.61 -0.51
N CYS A 35 8.19 1.92 -0.38
CA CYS A 35 7.23 2.68 -1.18
C CYS A 35 7.94 3.75 -2.00
N ASN A 36 7.30 4.22 -3.07
CA ASN A 36 7.79 5.30 -3.91
C ASN A 36 6.64 6.06 -4.55
N ASN A 37 6.87 7.31 -4.94
CA ASN A 37 5.92 8.05 -5.77
C ASN A 37 5.83 7.40 -7.15
N ILE A 38 4.66 7.47 -7.79
CA ILE A 38 4.52 7.06 -9.20
C ILE A 38 4.74 8.24 -10.13
N GLY A 39 5.28 7.96 -11.32
CA GLY A 39 5.45 8.96 -12.37
C GLY A 39 6.64 9.89 -12.14
N TYR A 40 6.47 11.17 -12.44
CA TYR A 40 7.60 12.12 -12.56
C TYR A 40 8.41 12.27 -11.26
N ASN A 41 7.74 12.33 -10.11
CA ASN A 41 8.39 12.51 -8.81
C ASN A 41 8.88 11.17 -8.19
N ALA A 42 8.99 10.10 -8.97
CA ALA A 42 9.51 8.82 -8.50
C ALA A 42 10.98 8.96 -8.08
N ARG A 43 11.29 8.58 -6.85
CA ARG A 43 12.66 8.61 -6.33
C ARG A 43 13.47 7.53 -7.03
N LYS A 44 14.62 7.89 -7.61
CA LYS A 44 15.54 6.92 -8.19
C LYS A 44 16.19 6.12 -7.06
N MET A 45 15.85 4.84 -6.96
CA MET A 45 16.42 3.93 -5.97
C MET A 45 17.30 2.90 -6.65
N ARG A 46 18.55 2.77 -6.21
CA ARG A 46 19.43 1.69 -6.65
C ARG A 46 19.21 0.48 -5.74
N LYS A 47 18.54 -0.56 -6.25
CA LYS A 47 18.42 -1.86 -5.55
C LYS A 47 19.30 -2.88 -6.25
N ARG A 48 19.94 -3.75 -5.46
CA ARG A 48 20.79 -4.86 -5.98
C ARG A 48 19.99 -5.83 -6.86
N ARG A 49 18.68 -5.97 -6.63
CA ARG A 49 17.76 -6.79 -7.41
C ARG A 49 16.58 -5.95 -7.86
N ASN A 50 15.97 -6.33 -8.98
CA ASN A 50 14.74 -5.70 -9.45
C ASN A 50 13.63 -5.85 -8.41
N SER A 51 12.91 -4.77 -8.14
CA SER A 51 11.88 -4.68 -7.12
C SER A 51 10.53 -4.38 -7.78
N LYS A 52 9.64 -5.38 -7.80
CA LYS A 52 8.27 -5.19 -8.27
C LYS A 52 7.48 -4.35 -7.27
N MET A 53 6.77 -3.35 -7.76
CA MET A 53 5.92 -2.46 -6.96
C MET A 53 4.48 -2.51 -7.48
N TYR A 54 3.52 -2.30 -6.59
CA TYR A 54 2.08 -2.43 -6.87
C TYR A 54 1.32 -1.26 -6.28
N LEU A 55 0.23 -0.86 -6.93
CA LEU A 55 -0.75 0.11 -6.44
C LEU A 55 -2.14 -0.20 -6.98
N LYS A 56 -3.17 0.42 -6.41
CA LYS A 56 -4.50 0.58 -7.03
C LYS A 56 -4.73 2.05 -7.36
N THR A 57 -5.35 2.31 -8.50
CA THR A 57 -5.77 3.63 -8.95
C THR A 57 -7.29 3.72 -9.05
N ARG A 58 -7.81 4.95 -9.12
CA ARG A 58 -9.20 5.23 -9.49
C ARG A 58 -9.38 5.02 -11.00
N ALA A 59 -10.63 4.93 -11.45
CA ALA A 59 -10.95 4.79 -12.88
C ALA A 59 -10.74 6.09 -13.66
N ASN A 60 -10.96 7.24 -13.03
CA ASN A 60 -10.88 8.57 -13.64
C ASN A 60 -9.87 9.45 -12.89
N THR A 61 -9.39 10.51 -13.55
CA THR A 61 -8.48 11.50 -12.95
C THR A 61 -9.16 12.30 -11.83
N PRO A 62 -8.46 12.62 -10.72
CA PRO A 62 -7.09 12.20 -10.39
C PRO A 62 -7.03 10.70 -10.06
N PHE A 63 -6.07 9.98 -10.64
CA PHE A 63 -6.00 8.52 -10.51
C PHE A 63 -5.50 8.06 -9.14
N GLY A 64 -4.88 8.97 -8.39
CA GLY A 64 -4.34 8.70 -7.07
C GLY A 64 -5.37 8.51 -5.96
N GLY A 65 -4.91 7.92 -4.88
CA GLY A 65 -5.73 7.65 -3.70
C GLY A 65 -4.91 7.07 -2.55
N TYR A 66 -5.58 6.86 -1.43
CA TYR A 66 -4.99 6.31 -0.21
C TYR A 66 -5.23 4.80 -0.12
N HIS A 67 -4.23 4.07 0.39
CA HIS A 67 -4.33 2.64 0.64
C HIS A 67 -4.30 2.38 2.14
N TYR A 68 -5.31 1.69 2.64
CA TYR A 68 -5.44 1.32 4.05
C TYR A 68 -5.35 -0.19 4.22
N GLN A 69 -4.74 -0.65 5.32
CA GLN A 69 -4.77 -2.04 5.74
C GLN A 69 -5.81 -2.20 6.86
N MET A 70 -6.83 -3.01 6.63
CA MET A 70 -7.79 -3.39 7.66
C MET A 70 -7.38 -4.74 8.27
N LYS A 71 -7.37 -4.83 9.59
CA LYS A 71 -7.20 -6.08 10.34
C LYS A 71 -8.35 -6.18 11.34
N MET A 72 -9.02 -7.32 11.35
CA MET A 72 -10.17 -7.58 12.21
C MET A 72 -9.95 -8.90 12.93
N HIS A 73 -10.13 -8.88 14.25
CA HIS A 73 -10.23 -10.09 15.06
C HIS A 73 -11.69 -10.28 15.42
N VAL A 74 -12.31 -11.35 14.92
CA VAL A 74 -13.71 -11.67 15.17
C VAL A 74 -13.75 -12.67 16.32
N PHE A 75 -14.47 -12.34 17.40
CA PHE A 75 -14.66 -13.21 18.55
C PHE A 75 -16.15 -13.48 18.78
N ASP A 76 -16.47 -14.69 19.24
CA ASP A 76 -17.82 -15.08 19.65
C ASP A 76 -18.01 -14.78 21.14
N ARG A 77 -19.10 -14.07 21.47
CA ARG A 77 -19.44 -13.72 22.86
C ARG A 77 -19.85 -14.93 23.72
N LYS A 78 -20.10 -16.10 23.14
CA LYS A 78 -20.41 -17.32 23.92
C LYS A 78 -19.21 -17.86 24.74
N GLN A 79 -18.02 -17.30 24.59
CA GLN A 79 -16.80 -17.72 25.29
C GLN A 79 -16.04 -16.53 25.92
N SER A 80 -16.75 -15.49 26.37
CA SER A 80 -16.18 -14.22 26.86
C SER A 80 -15.39 -14.29 28.18
N ASN A 81 -15.06 -15.47 28.70
CA ASN A 81 -14.39 -15.58 30.00
C ASN A 81 -12.86 -15.64 29.95
N ASN A 82 -12.20 -15.78 28.79
CA ASN A 82 -10.72 -15.84 28.75
C ASN A 82 -10.11 -15.42 27.39
N ALA A 83 -10.40 -14.21 26.90
CA ALA A 83 -9.64 -13.67 25.76
C ALA A 83 -9.01 -12.34 26.17
N ASP A 84 -7.80 -12.41 26.72
CA ASP A 84 -6.94 -11.26 26.97
C ASP A 84 -6.40 -10.71 25.64
N PRO A 85 -6.62 -9.43 25.29
CA PRO A 85 -6.12 -8.85 24.07
C PRO A 85 -4.77 -8.17 24.33
N THR A 86 -3.69 -8.96 24.44
CA THR A 86 -2.31 -8.44 24.34
C THR A 86 -1.76 -8.52 22.92
#